data_AF-A0A1J6JN21-F1
#
_entry.id   AF-A0A1J6JN21-F1
#
_cell.length_a   1.000
_cell.length_b   1.000
_cell.length_c   1.000
_cell.angle_alpha   90.00
_cell.angle_beta   90.00
_cell.angle_gamma   90.00
#
_symmetry.space_group_name_H-M   'P 1'
#
loop_
_entity.id
_entity.type
_entity.pdbx_description
1 polymer ?
#
loop_
_entity_poly.entity_id
_entity_poly.type
_entity_poly.pdbx_seq_one_letter_code
_entity_poly.pdbx_strand_id
1 'polypeptide(L)'
;MTSRLLLLFTFFLFCLLPHVSSDIEENQSQVVKGGNRRLLPYVDCGGLCKVRCSSHSRPNVCTRACGTCCVRCKCVPPGTSGNREVCGKCYTDMTTHGNRTKCP
;
A
#
# COMPACT_ATOMS: atom_id res chain seq x y z
N MET A 1 47.56 10.04 35.41
CA MET A 1 46.26 10.75 35.54
C MET A 1 45.65 11.14 34.18
N THR A 2 46.44 11.28 33.12
CA THR A 2 46.00 11.64 31.75
C THR A 2 45.25 10.53 31.00
N SER A 3 45.60 9.26 31.22
CA SER A 3 44.99 8.11 30.49
C SER A 3 43.53 7.83 30.88
N ARG A 4 43.14 8.05 32.14
CA ARG A 4 41.73 7.89 32.56
C ARG A 4 40.82 9.01 32.05
N LEU A 5 41.37 10.21 31.85
CA LEU A 5 40.65 11.35 31.29
C LEU A 5 40.40 11.17 29.79
N LEU A 6 41.37 10.60 29.07
CA LEU A 6 41.24 10.26 27.65
C LEU A 6 40.17 9.21 27.39
N LEU A 7 40.07 8.17 28.23
CA LEU A 7 39.05 7.11 28.09
C LEU A 7 37.62 7.61 28.34
N LEU A 8 37.44 8.58 29.24
CA LEU A 8 36.13 9.19 29.50
C LEU A 8 35.71 10.10 28.33
N PHE A 9 36.65 10.82 27.72
CA PHE A 9 36.39 11.65 26.54
C PHE A 9 36.01 10.81 25.32
N THR A 10 36.64 9.67 25.09
CA THR A 10 36.27 8.78 23.98
C THR A 10 34.88 8.16 24.18
N PHE A 11 34.51 7.84 25.42
CA PHE A 11 33.18 7.32 25.74
C PHE A 11 32.10 8.39 25.54
N PHE A 12 32.39 9.64 25.93
CA PHE A 12 31.51 10.78 25.73
C PHE A 12 31.34 11.12 24.24
N LEU A 13 32.41 11.02 23.45
CA LEU A 13 32.38 11.26 22.00
C LEU A 13 31.58 10.18 21.25
N PHE A 14 31.59 8.94 21.75
CA PHE A 14 30.82 7.83 21.16
C PHE A 14 29.31 7.95 21.44
N CYS A 15 28.91 8.60 22.55
CA CYS A 15 27.50 8.88 22.88
C CYS A 15 26.92 10.07 22.12
N LEU A 16 27.74 10.96 21.56
CA LEU A 16 27.31 12.14 20.81
C LEU A 16 27.21 11.90 19.30
N LEU A 17 27.66 10.74 18.82
CA LEU A 17 27.32 10.30 17.47
C LEU A 17 25.85 9.91 17.47
N PRO A 18 24.98 10.58 16.69
CA PRO A 18 23.67 10.02 16.41
C PRO A 18 23.92 8.70 15.70
N HIS A 19 23.67 7.59 16.39
CA HIS A 19 23.36 6.33 15.74
C HIS A 19 22.31 6.64 14.67
N VAL A 20 22.73 6.59 13.40
CA VAL A 20 21.83 6.56 12.25
C VAL A 20 20.98 5.31 12.45
N SER A 21 19.79 5.52 13.02
CA SER A 21 18.73 4.53 12.99
C SER A 21 18.31 4.45 11.54
N SER A 22 18.66 3.35 10.87
CA SER A 22 18.13 3.03 9.56
C SER A 22 16.67 2.63 9.73
N ASP A 23 15.79 3.62 9.83
CA ASP A 23 14.35 3.41 9.74
C ASP A 23 14.04 3.20 8.27
N ILE A 24 14.06 1.94 7.83
CA ILE A 24 13.40 1.54 6.59
C ILE A 24 11.91 1.82 6.81
N GLU A 25 11.38 2.85 6.14
CA GLU A 25 9.93 3.05 5.99
C GLU A 25 9.35 1.93 5.11
N GLU A 26 9.27 0.72 5.67
CA GLU A 26 8.43 -0.33 5.13
C GLU A 26 7.00 -0.03 5.61
N ASN A 27 6.33 0.87 4.90
CA ASN A 27 4.91 1.16 5.12
C ASN A 27 4.07 -0.05 4.68
N GLN A 28 4.05 -1.08 5.51
CA GLN A 28 3.13 -2.20 5.40
C GLN A 28 2.20 -2.18 6.62
N SER A 29 1.24 -1.26 6.59
CA SER A 29 0.10 -1.26 7.50
C SER A 29 -0.77 -2.50 7.27
N GLN A 30 -0.47 -3.61 7.95
CA GLN A 30 -1.35 -4.77 8.09
C GLN A 30 -2.44 -4.48 9.13
N VAL A 31 -3.63 -4.08 8.67
CA VAL A 31 -4.86 -4.22 9.48
C VAL A 31 -5.43 -5.61 9.21
N VAL A 32 -5.07 -6.56 10.07
CA VAL A 32 -5.46 -7.98 9.96
C VAL A 32 -6.95 -8.16 10.29
N LYS A 33 -7.71 -8.73 9.36
CA LYS A 33 -8.85 -9.59 9.68
C LYS A 33 -9.03 -10.68 8.62
N GLY A 34 -8.44 -11.85 8.85
CA GLY A 34 -8.68 -13.03 8.02
C GLY A 34 -7.65 -14.14 8.25
N GLY A 35 -8.04 -15.17 9.01
CA GLY A 35 -7.24 -16.39 9.20
C GLY A 35 -7.38 -17.34 8.01
N ASN A 36 -6.39 -17.37 7.13
CA ASN A 36 -5.91 -18.61 6.51
C ASN A 36 -4.60 -18.35 5.76
N ARG A 37 -3.55 -19.09 6.16
CA ARG A 37 -2.22 -19.05 5.54
C ARG A 37 -2.28 -19.72 4.17
N ARG A 38 -2.40 -18.92 3.12
CA ARG A 38 -1.86 -19.23 1.79
C ARG A 38 -1.07 -18.02 1.36
N LEU A 39 0.15 -18.21 0.85
CA LEU A 39 1.02 -17.21 0.22
C LEU A 39 0.39 -16.65 -1.09
N LEU A 40 -0.89 -16.28 -1.07
CA LEU A 40 -1.45 -15.38 -2.05
C LEU A 40 -1.14 -13.96 -1.57
N PRO A 41 -0.63 -13.07 -2.45
CA PRO A 41 -0.46 -11.67 -2.10
C PRO A 41 -1.82 -11.13 -1.66
N TYR A 42 -1.93 -10.78 -0.38
CA TYR A 42 -3.11 -10.18 0.18
C TYR A 42 -3.17 -8.73 -0.35
N VAL A 43 -4.13 -8.48 -1.24
CA VAL A 43 -4.39 -7.13 -1.76
C VAL A 43 -5.48 -6.50 -0.92
N ASP A 44 -5.17 -5.40 -0.25
CA ASP A 44 -6.17 -4.59 0.46
C ASP A 44 -7.03 -3.82 -0.53
N CYS A 45 -8.06 -4.50 -1.04
CA CYS A 45 -9.06 -3.88 -1.91
C CYS A 45 -9.78 -2.71 -1.23
N GLY A 46 -9.92 -2.70 0.10
CA GLY A 46 -10.64 -1.66 0.83
C GLY A 46 -9.90 -0.33 0.76
N GLY A 47 -8.63 -0.32 1.18
CA GLY A 47 -7.77 0.86 1.13
C GLY A 47 -7.54 1.34 -0.30
N LEU A 48 -7.17 0.43 -1.21
CA LEU A 48 -6.84 0.79 -2.59
C LEU A 48 -8.04 1.36 -3.35
N CYS A 49 -9.22 0.75 -3.20
CA CYS A 49 -10.43 1.28 -3.86
C CYS A 49 -10.89 2.61 -3.27
N LYS A 50 -10.64 2.87 -1.98
CA LYS A 50 -10.93 4.17 -1.37
C LYS A 50 -10.08 5.28 -2.01
N VAL A 51 -8.79 5.01 -2.25
CA VAL A 51 -7.90 5.95 -2.95
C VAL A 51 -8.36 6.14 -4.39
N ARG A 52 -8.55 5.04 -5.14
CA ARG A 52 -8.97 5.05 -6.54
C ARG A 52 -10.25 5.86 -6.77
N CYS A 53 -11.21 5.75 -5.85
CA CYS A 53 -12.52 6.38 -5.97
C CYS A 53 -12.64 7.74 -5.27
N SER A 54 -11.57 8.26 -4.69
CA SER A 54 -11.57 9.49 -3.88
C SER A 54 -12.02 10.73 -4.65
N SER A 55 -11.67 10.86 -5.93
CA SER A 55 -12.08 11.99 -6.77
C SER A 55 -13.32 11.69 -7.64
N HIS A 56 -13.96 10.53 -7.44
CA HIS A 56 -15.14 10.16 -8.23
C HIS A 56 -16.37 10.89 -7.70
N SER A 57 -17.23 11.42 -8.58
CA SER A 57 -18.47 12.12 -8.20
C SER A 57 -19.42 11.29 -7.32
N ARG A 58 -19.30 9.97 -7.42
CA ARG A 58 -20.07 8.97 -6.67
C ARG A 58 -19.12 7.95 -6.01
N PRO A 59 -18.43 8.32 -4.92
CA PRO A 59 -17.33 7.51 -4.37
C PRO A 59 -17.81 6.15 -3.88
N ASN A 60 -18.96 6.08 -3.20
CA ASN A 60 -19.51 4.80 -2.69
C ASN A 60 -19.88 3.81 -3.80
N VAL A 61 -20.35 4.30 -4.96
CA VAL A 61 -20.69 3.45 -6.11
C VAL A 61 -19.40 2.96 -6.78
N CYS A 62 -18.43 3.86 -6.97
CA CYS A 62 -17.11 3.53 -7.50
C CYS A 62 -16.41 2.48 -6.62
N THR A 63 -16.37 2.67 -5.30
CA THR A 63 -15.69 1.75 -4.37
C THR A 63 -16.31 0.35 -4.41
N ARG A 64 -17.64 0.24 -4.52
CA ARG A 64 -18.33 -1.05 -4.68
C ARG A 64 -17.95 -1.75 -6.00
N ALA A 65 -17.90 -1.01 -7.10
CA ALA A 65 -17.49 -1.54 -8.40
C ALA A 65 -16.01 -1.98 -8.38
N CYS A 66 -15.12 -1.10 -7.89
CA CYS A 66 -13.70 -1.35 -7.71
C CYS A 66 -13.47 -2.60 -6.85
N GLY A 67 -14.15 -2.74 -5.71
CA GLY A 67 -14.00 -3.91 -4.84
C GLY A 67 -14.34 -5.22 -5.54
N THR A 68 -15.37 -5.22 -6.40
CA THR A 68 -15.74 -6.40 -7.20
C THR A 68 -14.63 -6.76 -8.20
N CYS A 69 -14.05 -5.76 -8.87
CA CYS A 69 -12.93 -5.94 -9.79
C CYS A 69 -11.66 -6.39 -9.06
N CYS A 70 -11.37 -5.80 -7.91
CA CYS A 70 -10.20 -6.11 -7.11
C CYS A 70 -10.24 -7.53 -6.53
N VAL A 71 -11.40 -7.98 -6.03
CA VAL A 71 -11.52 -9.36 -5.51
C VAL A 71 -11.29 -10.40 -6.61
N ARG A 72 -11.70 -10.10 -7.84
CA ARG A 72 -11.57 -10.99 -9.01
C ARG A 72 -10.16 -10.95 -9.62
N CYS A 73 -9.63 -9.74 -9.84
CA CYS A 73 -8.37 -9.53 -10.54
C CYS A 73 -7.16 -9.38 -9.63
N LYS A 74 -7.37 -9.29 -8.30
CA LYS A 74 -6.33 -9.08 -7.29
C LYS A 74 -5.41 -7.89 -7.61
N CYS A 75 -5.98 -6.82 -8.16
CA CYS A 75 -5.25 -5.62 -8.57
C CYS A 75 -6.17 -4.40 -8.57
N VAL A 76 -5.64 -3.24 -8.18
CA VAL A 76 -6.27 -1.92 -8.33
C VAL A 76 -5.24 -0.98 -8.98
N PRO A 77 -5.59 -0.29 -10.07
CA PRO A 77 -4.67 0.63 -10.72
C PRO A 77 -4.29 1.82 -9.82
N PRO A 78 -3.06 2.34 -9.91
CA PRO A 78 -2.64 3.52 -9.17
C PRO A 78 -3.34 4.79 -9.69
N GLY A 79 -3.47 5.78 -8.80
CA GLY A 79 -4.15 7.05 -9.09
C GLY A 79 -5.68 6.94 -9.05
N THR A 80 -6.38 8.03 -9.35
CA THR A 80 -7.84 8.09 -9.28
C THR A 80 -8.55 7.89 -10.63
N SER A 81 -7.79 7.92 -11.73
CA SER A 81 -8.27 7.70 -13.10
C SER A 81 -7.15 7.10 -13.96
N GLY A 82 -7.48 6.53 -15.13
CA GLY A 82 -6.49 5.97 -16.06
C GLY A 82 -5.70 4.76 -15.52
N ASN A 83 -4.55 4.44 -16.11
CA ASN A 83 -3.63 3.36 -15.70
C ASN A 83 -4.26 1.96 -15.62
N ARG A 84 -5.37 1.72 -16.31
CA ARG A 84 -6.16 0.48 -16.18
C ARG A 84 -5.40 -0.72 -16.74
N GLU A 85 -4.55 -0.46 -17.72
CA GLU A 85 -3.60 -1.37 -18.35
C GLU A 85 -2.57 -1.96 -17.37
N VAL A 86 -2.28 -1.30 -16.24
CA VAL A 86 -1.38 -1.81 -15.20
C VAL A 86 -1.92 -3.10 -14.58
N CYS A 87 -3.24 -3.21 -14.43
CA CYS A 87 -3.91 -4.43 -13.95
C CYS A 87 -4.29 -5.40 -15.08
N GLY A 88 -3.89 -5.09 -16.32
CA GLY A 88 -4.11 -5.91 -17.50
C GLY A 88 -5.57 -6.15 -17.86
N LYS A 89 -5.77 -7.16 -18.71
CA LYS A 89 -7.06 -7.49 -19.33
C LYS A 89 -8.18 -7.77 -18.34
N CYS A 90 -7.87 -8.36 -17.19
CA CYS A 90 -8.89 -8.67 -16.18
C CYS A 90 -9.64 -7.41 -15.72
N TYR A 91 -8.92 -6.30 -15.50
CA TYR A 91 -9.52 -5.05 -15.04
C TYR A 91 -10.14 -4.24 -16.19
N THR A 92 -9.57 -4.33 -17.40
CA THR A 92 -10.05 -3.57 -18.57
C THR A 92 -11.29 -4.17 -19.21
N ASP A 93 -11.33 -5.50 -19.33
CA ASP A 93 -12.30 -6.24 -20.16
C ASP A 93 -13.56 -6.64 -19.37
N MET A 94 -13.57 -6.41 -18.05
CA MET A 94 -14.76 -6.62 -17.23
C MET A 94 -15.87 -5.64 -17.63
N THR A 95 -16.98 -6.20 -18.11
CA THR A 95 -18.18 -5.46 -18.50
C THR A 95 -19.36 -5.75 -17.57
N THR A 96 -20.30 -4.82 -17.57
CA THR A 96 -21.64 -4.99 -17.00
C THR A 96 -22.55 -5.68 -18.01
N HIS A 97 -23.75 -6.09 -17.60
CA HIS A 97 -24.76 -6.66 -18.51
C HIS A 97 -25.11 -5.72 -19.68
N GLY A 98 -24.92 -4.41 -19.53
CA GLY A 98 -25.15 -3.42 -20.58
C GLY A 98 -23.97 -3.18 -21.53
N ASN A 99 -22.99 -4.10 -21.60
CA ASN A 99 -21.75 -3.95 -22.38
C ASN A 99 -20.93 -2.68 -22.08
N ARG A 100 -21.14 -2.07 -20.91
CA ARG A 100 -20.31 -0.97 -20.41
C ARG A 100 -19.20 -1.51 -19.54
N THR A 101 -18.04 -0.87 -19.59
CA THR A 101 -16.94 -1.12 -18.66
C THR A 101 -17.43 -1.07 -17.21
N LYS A 102 -17.10 -2.11 -16.44
CA LYS A 102 -17.54 -2.24 -15.05
C LYS A 102 -16.56 -1.60 -14.05
N CYS A 103 -15.26 -1.71 -14.30
CA CYS A 103 -14.22 -1.27 -13.37
C CYS A 103 -13.86 0.21 -13.59
N PRO A 104 -13.65 0.99 -12.51
CA PRO A 104 -13.40 2.44 -12.59
C PRO A 104 -12.02 2.83 -13.15
#